data_AF-A0A7W5FW01-F1
#
_entry.id   AF-A0A7W5FW01-F1
#
_cell.length_a   1.000
_cell.length_b   1.000
_cell.length_c   1.000
_cell.angle_alpha   90.00
_cell.angle_beta   90.00
_cell.angle_gamma   90.00
#
_symmetry.space_group_name_H-M   'P 1'
#
loop_
_entity.id
_entity.type
_entity.pdbx_description
1 polymer ?
#
loop_
_entity_poly.entity_id
_entity_poly.type
_entity_poly.pdbx_seq_one_letter_code
_entity_poly.pdbx_strand_id
1 'polypeptide(L)'
;MAAVTCLQKILFGPPGCGKSFRVRKIAEEELGITVPGPRLIETTFHPEYGYGDFLAKLLPQTSKYQQKYLLSAAGPIPATTIQEEVERSSIEYNIHTGPLLKALALAYADPGKNVLLVIDEINRGNCAQIFGDIFQLLDRNDSGRSEYGVELCQLFHGALQNELQRQGAPASACPAQKLYLPPNLSLIGTMNTSDESVYYMDSAFKRRWDFAFMPWSGQPGGVLHERQRSLTVEGVDGDWISVLTRLNDYIAGSFRGRNIDDKQIGLWFVKVPLTAPEKLGAALEALKVKLAPLVGKSGHGEWVKIFPKAESYGFGENLLTVSAKADFEAFGAGWPADVNPYQPELLAAKLIEHIDAFLDVPAPRITLETIRNKLMFFLWDNVFSRDRSPLFALLRLGGMAGGDPRTFGEFATPEHAAMLLAGLLAPAETASA
;
A
#
# COMPACT_ATOMS: atom_id res chain seq x y z
N MET A 1 -21.37 1.94 18.22
CA MET A 1 -19.92 2.20 18.35
C MET A 1 -19.21 0.87 18.32
N ALA A 2 -18.12 0.73 17.56
CA ALA A 2 -17.30 -0.48 17.61
C ALA A 2 -16.77 -0.67 19.03
N ALA A 3 -16.68 -1.91 19.51
CA ALA A 3 -16.10 -2.20 20.81
C ALA A 3 -14.61 -1.80 20.81
N VAL A 4 -14.10 -1.39 21.98
CA VAL A 4 -12.66 -1.21 22.17
C VAL A 4 -12.02 -2.59 22.09
N THR A 5 -11.05 -2.73 21.18
CA THR A 5 -10.41 -4.01 20.87
C THR A 5 -8.90 -3.83 20.82
N CYS A 6 -8.17 -4.74 21.48
CA CYS A 6 -6.72 -4.79 21.46
C CYS A 6 -6.25 -5.95 20.58
N LEU A 7 -5.56 -5.64 19.48
CA LEU A 7 -4.88 -6.61 18.64
C LEU A 7 -3.38 -6.39 18.71
N GLN A 8 -2.60 -7.46 18.87
CA GLN A 8 -1.14 -7.43 18.77
C GLN A 8 -0.67 -8.61 17.93
N LYS A 9 -0.68 -8.42 16.61
CA LYS A 9 -0.56 -9.51 15.63
C LYS A 9 0.59 -9.28 14.65
N ILE A 10 1.24 -10.36 14.21
CA ILE A 10 2.15 -10.34 13.07
C ILE A 10 1.54 -11.17 11.95
N LEU A 11 1.23 -10.51 10.83
CA LEU A 11 0.81 -11.16 9.60
C LEU A 11 2.06 -11.52 8.80
N PHE A 12 2.33 -12.81 8.64
CA PHE A 12 3.51 -13.28 7.93
C PHE A 12 3.13 -14.23 6.79
N GLY A 13 3.93 -14.26 5.74
CA GLY A 13 3.74 -15.13 4.60
C GLY A 13 4.47 -14.62 3.36
N PRO A 14 4.35 -15.34 2.23
CA PRO A 14 5.07 -15.02 1.02
C PRO A 14 4.70 -13.63 0.46
N PRO A 15 5.58 -13.03 -0.36
CA PRO A 15 5.29 -11.77 -1.03
C PRO A 15 4.08 -11.93 -1.94
N GLY A 16 3.20 -10.93 -1.94
CA GLY A 16 1.98 -10.95 -2.75
C GLY A 16 0.83 -11.79 -2.19
N CYS A 17 0.85 -12.25 -0.94
CA CYS A 17 -0.32 -12.94 -0.35
C CYS A 17 -1.46 -11.99 0.11
N GLY A 18 -1.27 -10.67 -0.01
CA GLY A 18 -2.30 -9.67 0.33
C GLY A 18 -2.30 -9.20 1.78
N LYS A 19 -1.15 -9.25 2.49
CA LYS A 19 -1.00 -8.78 3.87
C LYS A 19 -1.54 -7.36 4.09
N SER A 20 -1.07 -6.39 3.31
CA SER A 20 -1.50 -4.98 3.44
C SER A 20 -3.02 -4.81 3.22
N PHE A 21 -3.61 -5.60 2.32
CA PHE A 21 -5.07 -5.59 2.12
C PHE A 21 -5.80 -6.17 3.34
N ARG A 22 -5.29 -7.25 3.93
CA ARG A 22 -5.85 -7.84 5.15
C ARG A 22 -5.76 -6.87 6.33
N VAL A 23 -4.67 -6.12 6.48
CA VAL A 23 -4.54 -5.09 7.52
C VAL A 23 -5.65 -4.04 7.40
N ARG A 24 -5.94 -3.55 6.19
CA ARG A 24 -7.02 -2.58 5.95
C ARG A 24 -8.39 -3.14 6.32
N LYS A 25 -8.67 -4.40 5.94
CA LYS A 25 -9.89 -5.09 6.37
C LYS A 25 -10.02 -5.22 7.87
N ILE A 26 -8.93 -5.57 8.58
CA ILE A 26 -8.93 -5.63 10.05
C ILE A 26 -9.24 -4.24 10.63
N ALA A 27 -8.66 -3.18 10.06
CA ALA A 27 -8.93 -1.81 10.49
C ALA A 27 -10.42 -1.45 10.35
N GLU A 28 -11.03 -1.72 9.20
CA GLU A 28 -12.42 -1.39 8.91
C GLU A 28 -13.43 -2.31 9.63
N GLU A 29 -13.27 -3.62 9.46
CA GLU A 29 -14.23 -4.65 9.88
C GLU A 29 -14.11 -5.00 11.38
N GLU A 30 -12.89 -5.09 11.93
CA GLU A 30 -12.66 -5.51 13.32
C GLU A 30 -12.48 -4.32 14.29
N LEU A 31 -11.83 -3.24 13.84
CA LEU A 31 -11.54 -2.07 14.68
C LEU A 31 -12.47 -0.88 14.45
N GLY A 32 -13.27 -0.88 13.38
CA GLY A 32 -14.16 0.23 13.03
C GLY A 32 -13.44 1.52 12.66
N ILE A 33 -12.21 1.41 12.14
CA ILE A 33 -11.36 2.51 11.71
C ILE A 33 -11.60 2.76 10.21
N THR A 34 -11.92 3.99 9.84
CA THR A 34 -12.03 4.40 8.43
C THR A 34 -10.66 4.40 7.76
N VAL A 35 -10.56 3.85 6.54
CA VAL A 35 -9.34 3.79 5.74
C VAL A 35 -9.55 4.52 4.39
N PRO A 36 -8.70 5.50 4.02
CA PRO A 36 -7.64 6.10 4.84
C PRO A 36 -8.24 6.98 5.95
N GLY A 37 -7.55 7.04 7.09
CA GLY A 37 -8.00 7.85 8.21
C GLY A 37 -6.90 8.09 9.24
N PRO A 38 -7.05 9.11 10.11
CA PRO A 38 -5.98 9.52 11.02
C PRO A 38 -5.66 8.48 12.11
N ARG A 39 -6.58 7.55 12.39
CA ARG A 39 -6.43 6.48 13.40
C ARG A 39 -5.72 5.24 12.87
N LEU A 40 -5.38 5.22 11.58
CA LEU A 40 -4.48 4.25 10.98
C LEU A 40 -3.13 4.94 10.79
N ILE A 41 -2.14 4.56 11.59
CA ILE A 41 -0.77 5.03 11.44
C ILE A 41 0.06 3.90 10.86
N GLU A 42 0.79 4.18 9.80
CA GLU A 42 1.62 3.20 9.11
C GLU A 42 3.08 3.61 9.20
N THR A 43 3.97 2.64 9.42
CA THR A 43 5.40 2.82 9.33
C THR A 43 6.04 1.56 8.77
N THR A 44 7.20 1.69 8.14
CA THR A 44 7.94 0.56 7.55
C THR A 44 9.31 0.49 8.18
N PHE A 45 9.67 -0.66 8.73
CA PHE A 45 11.00 -0.87 9.27
C PHE A 45 12.00 -1.13 8.14
N HIS A 46 13.20 -0.60 8.32
CA HIS A 46 14.33 -0.78 7.42
C HIS A 46 15.61 -0.87 8.27
N PRO A 47 16.76 -1.28 7.69
CA PRO A 47 17.96 -1.57 8.48
C PRO A 47 18.45 -0.40 9.34
N GLU A 48 18.34 0.82 8.83
CA GLU A 48 18.72 2.05 9.54
C GLU A 48 17.61 2.65 10.42
N TYR A 49 16.47 1.99 10.56
CA TYR A 49 15.35 2.50 11.35
C TYR A 49 15.69 2.34 12.84
N GLY A 50 15.68 3.45 13.59
CA GLY A 50 16.10 3.48 14.97
C GLY A 50 14.98 3.73 15.98
N TYR A 51 15.34 3.62 17.26
CA TYR A 51 14.46 3.95 18.40
C TYR A 51 13.91 5.39 18.32
N GLY A 52 14.74 6.36 17.90
CA GLY A 52 14.32 7.75 17.73
C GLY A 52 13.38 7.99 16.54
N ASP A 53 13.43 7.16 15.50
CA ASP A 53 12.47 7.22 14.40
C ASP A 53 11.10 6.73 14.85
N PHE A 54 11.07 5.70 15.70
CA PHE A 54 9.85 5.09 16.22
C PHE A 54 9.14 5.96 17.26
N LEU A 55 9.92 6.57 18.17
CA LEU A 55 9.41 7.41 19.26
C LEU A 55 9.48 8.90 18.96
N ALA A 56 10.67 9.50 19.05
CA ALA A 56 10.94 10.87 18.59
C ALA A 56 12.45 11.12 18.50
N LYS A 57 12.84 12.09 17.68
CA LYS A 57 14.23 12.55 17.57
C LYS A 57 14.31 14.06 17.41
N LEU A 58 15.44 14.65 17.81
CA LEU A 58 15.75 16.04 17.49
C LEU A 58 16.33 16.11 16.08
N LEU A 59 15.74 16.96 15.24
CA LEU A 59 16.27 17.25 13.92
C LEU A 59 16.69 18.72 13.85
N PRO A 60 17.88 19.01 13.31
CA PRO A 60 18.29 20.39 13.08
C PRO A 60 17.45 20.99 11.96
N GLN A 61 16.99 22.22 12.17
CA GLN A 61 16.32 23.04 11.18
C GLN A 61 16.99 24.41 11.16
N THR A 62 17.38 24.84 9.96
CA THR A 62 17.96 26.16 9.77
C THR A 62 16.83 27.19 9.75
N SER A 63 16.80 28.06 10.76
CA SER A 63 15.94 29.24 10.79
C SER A 63 16.72 30.47 10.33
N LYS A 64 16.05 31.33 9.56
CA LYS A 64 16.58 32.63 9.17
C LYS A 64 15.91 33.67 10.06
N TYR A 65 16.71 34.53 10.69
CA TYR A 65 16.18 35.63 11.50
C TYR A 65 16.90 36.93 11.13
N GLN A 66 16.15 38.03 11.25
CA GLN A 66 16.70 39.37 11.08
C GLN A 66 17.19 39.87 12.44
N GLN A 67 18.49 40.12 12.55
CA GLN A 67 19.06 40.76 13.73
C GLN A 67 19.16 42.27 13.49
N LYS A 68 18.49 43.07 14.33
CA LYS A 68 18.57 44.54 14.29
C LYS A 68 19.64 45.01 15.27
N TYR A 69 20.62 45.77 14.77
CA TYR A 69 21.61 46.44 15.61
C TYR A 69 21.26 47.92 15.78
N LEU A 70 21.45 48.43 17.00
CA LEU A 70 21.46 49.85 17.28
C LEU A 70 22.93 50.30 17.40
N LEU A 71 23.43 50.96 16.37
CA LEU A 71 24.77 51.55 16.39
C LEU A 71 24.65 52.97 16.97
N SER A 72 25.08 53.17 18.22
CA SER A 72 25.28 54.51 18.77
C SER A 72 26.75 54.89 18.61
N ALA A 73 27.04 55.85 17.74
CA ALA A 73 28.38 56.43 17.67
C ALA A 73 28.63 57.26 18.94
N ALA A 74 29.54 56.83 19.81
CA ALA A 74 29.99 57.62 20.94
C ALA A 74 30.92 58.73 20.44
N GLY A 75 30.35 59.89 20.12
CA GLY A 75 31.08 61.08 19.68
C GLY A 75 30.25 62.34 19.89
N PRO A 76 30.86 63.54 19.79
CA PRO A 76 30.21 64.83 20.08
C PRO A 76 29.11 65.25 19.07
N ILE A 77 28.71 64.35 18.16
CA ILE A 77 27.69 64.56 17.13
C ILE A 77 26.40 63.87 17.61
N PRO A 78 25.20 64.46 17.45
CA PRO A 78 23.95 63.82 17.87
C PRO A 78 23.84 62.40 17.31
N ALA A 79 23.55 61.44 18.19
CA ALA A 79 23.55 60.02 17.86
C ALA A 79 22.51 59.70 16.78
N THR A 80 22.94 59.61 15.52
CA THR A 80 22.13 59.06 14.44
C THR A 80 22.01 57.56 14.65
N THR A 81 20.82 57.10 15.03
CA THR A 81 20.56 55.66 15.16
C THR A 81 20.44 55.07 13.75
N ILE A 82 21.44 54.29 13.33
CA ILE A 82 21.36 53.49 12.10
C ILE A 82 20.87 52.09 12.51
N GLN A 83 19.72 51.68 11.96
CA GLN A 83 19.24 50.30 12.07
C GLN A 83 19.81 49.50 10.91
N GLU A 84 20.72 48.57 11.20
CA GLU A 84 21.23 47.62 10.22
C GLU A 84 20.51 46.28 10.40
N GLU A 85 19.84 45.81 9.35
CA GLU A 85 19.18 44.50 9.31
C GLU A 85 20.15 43.49 8.69
N VAL A 86 20.75 42.64 9.52
CA VAL A 86 21.63 41.55 9.05
C VAL A 86 20.84 40.25 9.10
N GLU A 87 20.68 39.60 7.95
CA GLU A 87 20.10 38.26 7.85
C GLU A 87 21.11 37.24 8.39
N ARG A 88 20.77 36.55 9.47
CA ARG A 88 21.58 35.48 10.04
C ARG A 88 20.82 34.15 10.01
N SER A 89 21.58 33.07 9.96
CA SER A 89 21.06 31.72 10.11
C SER A 89 21.42 31.17 11.50
N SER A 90 20.44 30.53 12.14
CA SER A 90 20.63 29.76 13.37
C SER A 90 20.16 28.32 13.14
N ILE A 91 20.83 27.37 13.80
CA ILE A 91 20.38 25.99 13.85
C ILE A 91 19.48 25.83 15.06
N GLU A 92 18.20 25.58 14.82
CA GLU A 92 17.22 25.23 15.83
C GLU A 92 17.00 23.71 15.82
N TYR A 93 16.77 23.11 16.97
CA TYR A 93 16.46 21.67 17.06
C TYR A 93 14.98 21.48 17.30
N ASN A 94 14.30 20.90 16.32
CA ASN A 94 12.87 20.59 16.41
C ASN A 94 12.65 19.13 16.76
N ILE A 95 11.69 18.87 17.64
CA ILE A 95 11.27 17.51 18.01
C ILE A 95 10.43 16.95 16.87
N HIS A 96 10.92 15.89 16.25
CA HIS A 96 10.19 15.11 15.27
C HIS A 96 9.59 13.88 15.93
N THR A 97 8.26 13.88 16.13
CA THR A 97 7.52 12.78 16.75
C THR A 97 7.35 11.60 15.78
N GLY A 98 7.73 10.41 16.24
CA GLY A 98 7.61 9.13 15.56
C GLY A 98 6.20 8.52 15.60
N PRO A 99 5.97 7.44 14.85
CA PRO A 99 4.65 6.84 14.66
C PRO A 99 4.05 6.27 15.94
N LEU A 100 4.84 5.71 16.85
CA LEU A 100 4.30 5.14 18.09
C LEU A 100 3.73 6.23 19.01
N LEU A 101 4.47 7.34 19.20
CA LEU A 101 3.97 8.44 20.03
C LEU A 101 2.75 9.12 19.40
N LYS A 102 2.68 9.22 18.07
CA LYS A 102 1.48 9.68 17.35
C LYS A 102 0.28 8.77 17.62
N ALA A 103 0.47 7.45 17.56
CA ALA A 103 -0.59 6.48 17.83
C ALA A 103 -1.05 6.54 19.28
N LEU A 104 -0.12 6.68 20.22
CA LEU A 104 -0.42 6.87 21.63
C LEU A 104 -1.20 8.15 21.89
N ALA A 105 -0.82 9.27 21.27
CA ALA A 105 -1.54 10.53 21.42
C ALA A 105 -3.00 10.40 20.99
N LEU A 106 -3.27 9.77 19.84
CA LEU A 106 -4.63 9.51 19.38
C LEU A 106 -5.40 8.58 20.32
N ALA A 107 -4.74 7.54 20.84
CA ALA A 107 -5.37 6.56 21.72
C ALA A 107 -5.71 7.15 23.09
N TYR A 108 -4.84 8.00 23.63
CA TYR A 108 -5.07 8.72 24.89
C TYR A 108 -6.06 9.88 24.76
N ALA A 109 -6.08 10.58 23.62
CA ALA A 109 -7.01 11.67 23.36
C ALA A 109 -8.48 11.19 23.32
N ASP A 110 -8.72 9.97 22.85
CA ASP A 110 -10.06 9.40 22.72
C ASP A 110 -10.06 7.89 23.03
N PRO A 111 -10.11 7.51 24.34
CA PRO A 111 -10.05 6.12 24.78
C PRO A 111 -11.19 5.22 24.26
N GLY A 112 -12.29 5.81 23.81
CA GLY A 112 -13.45 5.08 23.29
C GLY A 112 -13.34 4.68 21.82
N LYS A 113 -12.28 5.11 21.11
CA LYS A 113 -12.07 4.83 19.69
C LYS A 113 -10.75 4.12 19.45
N ASN A 114 -10.80 3.04 18.68
CA ASN A 114 -9.63 2.25 18.34
C ASN A 114 -8.63 3.04 17.49
N VAL A 115 -7.35 2.75 17.69
CA VAL A 115 -6.21 3.24 16.91
C VAL A 115 -5.39 2.02 16.50
N LEU A 116 -4.91 2.02 15.26
CA LEU A 116 -4.09 0.96 14.72
C LEU A 116 -2.74 1.52 14.28
N LEU A 117 -1.66 0.98 14.83
CA LEU A 117 -0.30 1.18 14.34
C LEU A 117 0.12 -0.05 13.52
N VAL A 118 0.34 0.16 12.23
CA VAL A 118 0.85 -0.85 11.29
C VAL A 118 2.36 -0.69 11.17
N ILE A 119 3.08 -1.78 11.39
CA ILE A 119 4.54 -1.88 11.24
C ILE A 119 4.83 -2.82 10.08
N ASP A 120 4.98 -2.24 8.90
CA ASP A 120 5.30 -2.99 7.68
C ASP A 120 6.77 -3.45 7.73
N GLU A 121 7.03 -4.65 7.20
CA GLU A 121 8.39 -5.22 7.15
C GLU A 121 9.09 -5.28 8.52
N ILE A 122 8.37 -5.70 9.56
CA ILE A 122 8.82 -5.62 10.96
C ILE A 122 10.18 -6.31 11.21
N ASN A 123 10.52 -7.34 10.42
CA ASN A 123 11.80 -8.05 10.50
C ASN A 123 12.95 -7.40 9.72
N ARG A 124 12.73 -6.32 8.95
CA ARG A 124 13.81 -5.61 8.24
C ARG A 124 14.58 -4.62 9.12
N GLY A 125 14.06 -4.32 10.31
CA GLY A 125 14.74 -3.54 11.33
C GLY A 125 15.10 -4.39 12.55
N ASN A 126 16.11 -3.95 13.30
CA ASN A 126 16.46 -4.59 14.56
C ASN A 126 15.37 -4.29 15.61
N CYS A 127 14.38 -5.17 15.73
CA CYS A 127 13.23 -5.02 16.64
C CYS A 127 13.65 -4.71 18.09
N ALA A 128 14.68 -5.38 18.61
CA ALA A 128 15.14 -5.17 19.99
C ALA A 128 15.68 -3.74 20.18
N GLN A 129 16.43 -3.22 19.20
CA GLN A 129 16.94 -1.86 19.24
C GLN A 129 15.86 -0.80 19.00
N ILE A 130 14.93 -1.05 18.07
CA ILE A 130 13.86 -0.11 17.72
C ILE A 130 12.85 0.03 18.86
N PHE A 131 12.54 -1.07 19.56
CA PHE A 131 11.66 -1.05 20.72
C PHE A 131 12.39 -0.75 22.04
N GLY A 132 13.72 -0.85 22.12
CA GLY A 132 14.48 -0.46 23.31
C GLY A 132 13.83 -0.88 24.64
N ASP A 133 13.53 0.10 25.49
CA ASP A 133 12.85 -0.08 26.78
C ASP A 133 11.32 -0.25 26.68
N ILE A 134 10.65 0.39 25.71
CA ILE A 134 9.22 0.26 25.45
C ILE A 134 8.82 -1.16 25.02
N PHE A 135 9.80 -2.01 24.71
CA PHE A 135 9.65 -3.45 24.54
C PHE A 135 8.83 -4.10 25.67
N GLN A 136 8.98 -3.63 26.91
CA GLN A 136 8.22 -4.14 28.07
C GLN A 136 6.72 -3.85 27.97
N LEU A 137 6.32 -2.82 27.22
CA LEU A 137 4.93 -2.44 27.07
C LEU A 137 4.14 -3.40 26.16
N LEU A 138 4.84 -4.24 25.40
CA LEU A 138 4.22 -5.24 24.55
C LEU A 138 3.58 -6.38 25.35
N ASP A 139 3.93 -6.57 26.63
CA ASP A 139 3.23 -7.52 27.50
C ASP A 139 1.84 -6.95 27.85
N ARG A 140 0.79 -7.47 27.19
CA ARG A 140 -0.62 -7.06 27.39
C ARG A 140 -1.32 -7.94 28.42
N ASN A 141 -2.13 -7.34 29.29
CA ASN A 141 -3.00 -8.06 30.22
C ASN A 141 -4.38 -8.35 29.61
N ASP A 142 -5.26 -9.02 30.36
CA ASP A 142 -6.62 -9.41 29.93
C ASP A 142 -7.52 -8.23 29.50
N SER A 143 -7.23 -7.02 29.98
CA SER A 143 -7.95 -5.81 29.57
C SER A 143 -7.39 -5.17 28.29
N GLY A 144 -6.31 -5.71 27.73
CA GLY A 144 -5.61 -5.17 26.57
C GLY A 144 -4.64 -4.03 26.88
N ARG A 145 -4.50 -3.63 28.15
CA ARG A 145 -3.51 -2.63 28.57
C ARG A 145 -2.15 -3.31 28.75
N SER A 146 -1.05 -2.59 28.53
CA SER A 146 0.26 -3.11 28.94
C SER A 146 0.31 -3.38 30.45
N GLU A 147 0.86 -4.51 30.84
CA GLU A 147 0.99 -4.94 32.25
C GLU A 147 2.01 -4.04 32.97
N TYR A 148 3.14 -3.80 32.30
CA TYR A 148 4.21 -2.95 32.80
C TYR A 148 4.11 -1.55 32.20
N GLY A 149 4.64 -0.58 32.95
CA GLY A 149 4.78 0.80 32.50
C GLY A 149 6.24 1.22 32.46
N VAL A 150 6.59 2.03 31.46
CA VAL A 150 7.95 2.51 31.21
C VAL A 150 8.03 4.00 31.48
N GLU A 151 9.11 4.45 32.12
CA GLU A 151 9.36 5.87 32.33
C GLU A 151 9.92 6.50 31.06
N LEU A 152 9.27 7.55 30.56
CA LEU A 152 9.72 8.26 29.38
C LEU A 152 10.76 9.32 29.74
N CYS A 153 11.80 9.45 28.94
CA CYS A 153 12.69 10.61 29.03
C CYS A 153 11.93 11.90 28.67
N GLN A 154 12.45 13.05 29.12
CA GLN A 154 11.79 14.36 28.92
C GLN A 154 11.49 14.68 27.45
N LEU A 155 12.35 14.24 26.53
CA LEU A 155 12.15 14.45 25.10
C LEU A 155 10.91 13.72 24.58
N PHE A 156 10.73 12.45 24.93
CA PHE A 156 9.55 11.67 24.49
C PHE A 156 8.28 12.14 25.19
N HIS A 157 8.38 12.52 26.47
CA HIS A 157 7.26 13.08 27.21
C HIS A 157 6.76 14.38 26.57
N GLY A 158 7.68 15.32 26.28
CA GLY A 158 7.36 16.55 25.56
C GLY A 158 6.82 16.31 24.14
N ALA A 159 7.37 15.34 23.42
CA ALA A 159 6.88 14.95 22.10
C ALA A 159 5.44 14.42 22.13
N LEU A 160 5.11 13.56 23.11
CA LEU A 160 3.77 13.03 23.32
C LEU A 160 2.79 14.13 23.75
N GLN A 161 3.21 15.01 24.66
CA GLN A 161 2.38 16.13 25.12
C GLN A 161 2.03 17.10 23.99
N ASN A 162 3.00 17.44 23.15
CA ASN A 162 2.78 18.28 21.97
C ASN A 162 1.79 17.65 21.00
N GLU A 163 1.88 16.34 20.78
CA GLU A 163 0.95 15.64 19.90
C GLU A 163 -0.46 15.55 20.50
N LEU A 164 -0.58 15.28 21.80
CA LEU A 164 -1.86 15.33 22.53
C LEU A 164 -2.53 16.70 22.42
N GLN A 165 -1.75 17.78 22.57
CA GLN A 165 -2.25 19.15 22.42
C GLN A 165 -2.76 19.40 20.99
N ARG A 166 -2.09 18.89 19.95
CA ARG A 166 -2.58 18.97 18.56
C ARG A 166 -3.90 18.22 18.36
N GLN A 167 -4.12 17.14 19.08
CA GLN A 167 -5.39 16.41 19.07
C GLN A 167 -6.49 17.10 19.92
N GLY A 168 -6.20 18.25 20.54
CA GLY A 168 -7.12 18.96 21.42
C GLY A 168 -7.36 18.25 22.76
N ALA A 169 -6.48 17.33 23.15
CA ALA A 169 -6.62 16.58 24.39
C ALA A 169 -6.28 17.46 25.61
N PRO A 170 -6.93 17.24 26.77
CA PRO A 170 -6.58 17.93 28.00
C PRO A 170 -5.18 17.51 28.46
N ALA A 171 -4.48 18.39 29.18
CA ALA A 171 -3.14 18.09 29.70
C ALA A 171 -3.11 16.84 30.60
N SER A 172 -4.22 16.50 31.25
CA SER A 172 -4.38 15.28 32.08
C SER A 172 -4.41 13.98 31.28
N ALA A 173 -4.57 14.03 29.95
CA ALA A 173 -4.52 12.84 29.10
C ALA A 173 -3.09 12.28 28.96
N CYS A 174 -2.06 13.12 29.17
CA CYS A 174 -0.68 12.66 29.13
C CYS A 174 -0.33 11.93 30.45
N PRO A 175 0.21 10.70 30.41
CA PRO A 175 0.59 10.00 31.63
C PRO A 175 1.70 10.75 32.39
N ALA A 176 1.53 10.89 33.71
CA ALA A 176 2.38 11.73 34.54
C ALA A 176 3.75 11.12 34.92
N GLN A 177 3.86 9.78 34.96
CA GLN A 177 5.10 9.10 35.36
C GLN A 177 5.46 7.97 34.40
N LYS A 178 4.57 6.98 34.25
CA LYS A 178 4.82 5.79 33.45
C LYS A 178 3.87 5.76 32.25
N LEU A 179 4.44 5.54 31.07
CA LEU A 179 3.72 5.24 29.85
C LEU A 179 3.20 3.79 29.91
N TYR A 180 1.95 3.60 29.50
CA TYR A 180 1.36 2.29 29.23
C TYR A 180 0.86 2.26 27.78
N LEU A 181 0.72 1.08 27.17
CA LEU A 181 -0.09 0.97 25.95
C LEU A 181 -1.56 0.83 26.37
N PRO A 182 -2.46 1.72 25.90
CA PRO A 182 -3.88 1.62 26.22
C PRO A 182 -4.55 0.50 25.41
N PRO A 183 -5.72 0.01 25.86
CA PRO A 183 -6.39 -1.14 25.24
C PRO A 183 -7.02 -0.84 23.88
N ASN A 184 -7.26 0.43 23.56
CA ASN A 184 -7.72 0.87 22.25
C ASN A 184 -6.58 1.07 21.24
N LEU A 185 -5.31 0.83 21.60
CA LEU A 185 -4.18 0.86 20.68
C LEU A 185 -3.79 -0.55 20.27
N SER A 186 -4.11 -0.89 19.02
CA SER A 186 -3.72 -2.14 18.36
C SER A 186 -2.42 -1.98 17.57
N LEU A 187 -1.60 -3.03 17.55
CA LEU A 187 -0.37 -3.12 16.78
C LEU A 187 -0.47 -4.28 15.78
N ILE A 188 -0.21 -4.01 14.50
CA ILE A 188 -0.12 -5.08 13.49
C ILE A 188 1.20 -4.97 12.74
N GLY A 189 2.04 -5.98 12.88
CA GLY A 189 3.23 -6.16 12.08
C GLY A 189 2.92 -6.90 10.78
N THR A 190 3.58 -6.57 9.69
CA THR A 190 3.65 -7.43 8.50
C THR A 190 5.07 -7.96 8.33
N MET A 191 5.19 -9.16 7.79
CA MET A 191 6.47 -9.81 7.55
C MET A 191 6.42 -10.58 6.23
N ASN A 192 7.39 -10.34 5.37
CA ASN A 192 7.70 -11.25 4.28
C ASN A 192 8.63 -12.34 4.80
N THR A 193 8.29 -13.58 4.48
CA THR A 193 9.09 -14.75 4.85
C THR A 193 10.23 -15.00 3.88
N SER A 194 10.16 -14.47 2.65
CA SER A 194 11.11 -14.74 1.57
C SER A 194 12.36 -13.88 1.54
N ASP A 195 12.41 -12.82 2.36
CA ASP A 195 13.50 -11.86 2.30
C ASP A 195 14.77 -12.39 2.99
N GLU A 196 15.90 -12.38 2.27
CA GLU A 196 17.17 -12.90 2.79
C GLU A 196 17.87 -11.95 3.79
N SER A 197 17.56 -10.64 3.73
CA SER A 197 18.21 -9.58 4.53
C SER A 197 17.35 -9.10 5.72
N VAL A 198 16.97 -10.05 6.57
CA VAL A 198 16.10 -9.79 7.73
C VAL A 198 16.84 -9.99 9.06
N TYR A 199 16.49 -9.18 10.05
CA TYR A 199 16.99 -9.33 11.41
C TYR A 199 16.29 -10.50 12.11
N TYR A 200 17.06 -11.25 12.88
CA TYR A 200 16.51 -12.31 13.71
C TYR A 200 15.67 -11.72 14.84
N MET A 201 14.41 -12.12 14.91
CA MET A 201 13.53 -11.81 16.04
C MET A 201 13.71 -12.86 17.12
N ASP A 202 14.15 -12.41 18.30
CA ASP A 202 14.34 -13.29 19.45
C ASP A 202 13.01 -13.86 19.99
N SER A 203 13.12 -14.91 20.81
CA SER A 203 11.97 -15.61 21.39
C SER A 203 11.17 -14.73 22.36
N ALA A 204 11.82 -13.78 23.04
CA ALA A 204 11.17 -12.87 23.97
C ALA A 204 10.29 -11.86 23.23
N PHE A 205 10.71 -11.38 22.06
CA PHE A 205 9.89 -10.56 21.18
C PHE A 205 8.75 -11.39 20.62
N LYS A 206 9.04 -12.54 20.02
CA LYS A 206 8.01 -13.40 19.38
C LYS A 206 6.88 -13.76 20.32
N ARG A 207 7.13 -14.19 21.56
CA ARG A 207 6.06 -14.62 22.47
C ARG A 207 5.03 -13.54 22.83
N ARG A 208 5.28 -12.26 22.51
CA ARG A 208 4.37 -11.13 22.76
C ARG A 208 3.43 -10.85 21.60
N TRP A 209 3.60 -11.53 20.48
CA TRP A 209 2.78 -11.32 19.29
C TRP A 209 2.02 -12.59 18.95
N ASP A 210 0.77 -12.41 18.53
CA ASP A 210 0.00 -13.46 17.89
C ASP A 210 0.43 -13.56 16.42
N PHE A 211 1.01 -14.70 16.05
CA PHE A 211 1.45 -14.96 14.68
C PHE A 211 0.30 -15.52 13.85
N ALA A 212 -0.02 -14.86 12.74
CA ALA A 212 -1.03 -15.31 11.79
C ALA A 212 -0.41 -15.49 10.40
N PHE A 213 -0.35 -16.74 9.95
CA PHE A 213 0.13 -17.08 8.62
C PHE A 213 -0.89 -16.67 7.56
N MET A 214 -0.41 -16.07 6.48
CA MET A 214 -1.18 -15.77 5.29
C MET A 214 -0.71 -16.67 4.14
N PRO A 215 -1.56 -17.60 3.65
CA PRO A 215 -1.18 -18.49 2.56
C PRO A 215 -0.98 -17.71 1.26
N TRP A 216 -0.17 -18.26 0.35
CA TRP A 216 0.11 -17.66 -0.96
C TRP A 216 -1.16 -17.36 -1.76
N SER A 217 -2.21 -18.18 -1.63
CA SER A 217 -3.51 -17.95 -2.28
C SER A 217 -4.25 -16.70 -1.78
N GLY A 218 -3.76 -16.07 -0.72
CA GLY A 218 -4.43 -15.00 0.01
C GLY A 218 -5.68 -15.50 0.75
N GLN A 219 -6.40 -14.57 1.38
CA GLN A 219 -7.71 -14.89 1.96
C GLN A 219 -8.75 -15.05 0.85
N PRO A 220 -9.53 -16.15 0.85
CA PRO A 220 -10.55 -16.37 -0.16
C PRO A 220 -11.68 -15.35 -0.04
N GLY A 221 -12.26 -15.00 -1.20
CA GLY A 221 -13.52 -14.25 -1.28
C GLY A 221 -13.37 -12.80 -1.70
N GLY A 222 -14.47 -12.26 -2.23
CA GLY A 222 -14.56 -10.92 -2.78
C GLY A 222 -14.25 -10.87 -4.27
N VAL A 223 -14.88 -9.92 -4.97
CA VAL A 223 -14.83 -9.80 -6.44
C VAL A 223 -13.40 -9.63 -6.95
N LEU A 224 -12.56 -8.87 -6.23
CA LEU A 224 -11.17 -8.63 -6.63
C LEU A 224 -10.33 -9.90 -6.55
N HIS A 225 -10.52 -10.71 -5.51
CA HIS A 225 -9.79 -11.97 -5.32
C HIS A 225 -10.10 -12.95 -6.46
N GLU A 226 -11.37 -13.14 -6.79
CA GLU A 226 -11.77 -14.03 -7.88
C GLU A 226 -11.26 -13.55 -9.24
N ARG A 227 -11.34 -12.23 -9.51
CA ARG A 227 -10.79 -11.67 -10.75
C ARG A 227 -9.29 -11.87 -10.89
N GLN A 228 -8.55 -11.68 -9.79
CA GLN A 228 -7.11 -11.88 -9.81
C GLN A 228 -6.75 -13.35 -10.09
N ARG A 229 -7.53 -14.30 -9.56
CA ARG A 229 -7.34 -15.74 -9.84
C ARG A 229 -7.60 -16.07 -11.30
N SER A 230 -8.67 -15.52 -11.86
CA SER A 230 -9.13 -15.82 -13.21
C SER A 230 -8.43 -15.01 -14.31
N LEU A 231 -7.38 -14.23 -14.00
CA LEU A 231 -6.61 -13.51 -15.02
C LEU A 231 -6.00 -14.51 -15.99
N THR A 232 -6.22 -14.29 -17.29
CA THR A 232 -5.56 -15.09 -18.32
C THR A 232 -4.07 -14.76 -18.39
N VAL A 233 -3.26 -15.73 -18.79
CA VAL A 233 -1.82 -15.57 -18.94
C VAL A 233 -1.46 -15.71 -20.42
N GLU A 234 -0.71 -14.75 -20.95
CA GLU A 234 -0.30 -14.74 -22.34
C GLU A 234 0.55 -15.97 -22.70
N GLY A 235 0.21 -16.64 -23.80
CA GLY A 235 0.92 -17.83 -24.28
C GLY A 235 0.52 -19.14 -23.57
N VAL A 236 -0.53 -19.11 -22.74
CA VAL A 236 -0.99 -20.24 -21.94
C VAL A 236 -2.51 -20.40 -22.06
N ASP A 237 -2.98 -21.64 -22.20
CA ASP A 237 -4.38 -22.00 -22.01
C ASP A 237 -4.65 -22.29 -20.52
N GLY A 238 -4.89 -21.23 -19.76
CA GLY A 238 -5.04 -21.31 -18.30
C GLY A 238 -5.08 -19.95 -17.63
N ASP A 239 -5.49 -19.97 -16.36
CA ASP A 239 -5.57 -18.80 -15.52
C ASP A 239 -4.37 -18.65 -14.58
N TRP A 240 -4.25 -17.47 -13.98
CA TRP A 240 -3.14 -17.13 -13.10
C TRP A 240 -3.06 -18.05 -11.88
N ILE A 241 -4.20 -18.46 -11.32
CA ILE A 241 -4.21 -19.39 -10.19
C ILE A 241 -3.66 -20.76 -10.55
N SER A 242 -3.93 -21.27 -11.75
CA SER A 242 -3.38 -22.54 -12.23
C SER A 242 -1.86 -22.47 -12.38
N VAL A 243 -1.34 -21.39 -12.97
CA VAL A 243 0.11 -21.15 -13.09
C VAL A 243 0.76 -21.07 -11.71
N LEU A 244 0.19 -20.30 -10.79
CA LEU A 244 0.73 -20.16 -9.43
C LEU A 244 0.70 -21.46 -8.63
N THR A 245 -0.38 -22.25 -8.77
CA THR A 245 -0.50 -23.54 -8.08
C THR A 245 0.65 -24.45 -8.50
N ARG A 246 0.84 -24.63 -9.82
CA ARG A 246 1.91 -25.47 -10.34
C ARG A 246 3.30 -24.95 -9.99
N LEU A 247 3.49 -23.64 -10.00
CA LEU A 247 4.76 -23.04 -9.60
C LEU A 247 5.07 -23.28 -8.12
N ASN A 248 4.10 -23.05 -7.23
CA ASN A 248 4.30 -23.27 -5.80
C ASN A 248 4.47 -24.76 -5.46
N ASP A 249 3.77 -25.67 -6.15
CA ASP A 249 3.98 -27.12 -6.03
C ASP A 249 5.39 -27.52 -6.51
N TYR A 250 5.86 -26.94 -7.62
CA TYR A 250 7.21 -27.16 -8.13
C TYR A 250 8.28 -26.67 -7.15
N ILE A 251 8.10 -25.47 -6.59
CA ILE A 251 8.98 -24.92 -5.55
C ILE A 251 9.00 -25.85 -4.33
N ALA A 252 7.83 -26.31 -3.87
CA ALA A 252 7.73 -27.22 -2.73
C ALA A 252 8.43 -28.57 -2.99
N GLY A 253 8.34 -29.12 -4.19
CA GLY A 253 9.05 -30.34 -4.59
C GLY A 253 10.57 -30.15 -4.74
N SER A 254 11.00 -28.96 -5.13
CA SER A 254 12.42 -28.65 -5.37
C SER A 254 13.23 -28.44 -4.10
N PHE A 255 12.60 -28.02 -3.00
CA PHE A 255 13.27 -27.76 -1.73
C PHE A 255 12.96 -28.84 -0.70
N ARG A 256 13.95 -29.68 -0.39
CA ARG A 256 13.89 -30.66 0.70
C ARG A 256 14.33 -30.01 2.02
N GLY A 257 13.46 -29.23 2.67
CA GLY A 257 13.80 -28.55 3.92
C GLY A 257 12.61 -27.97 4.69
N ARG A 258 12.86 -27.54 5.94
CA ARG A 258 11.93 -26.66 6.67
C ARG A 258 12.02 -25.27 6.04
N ASN A 259 10.90 -24.54 5.95
CA ASN A 259 10.75 -23.20 5.34
C ASN A 259 10.43 -23.15 3.83
N ILE A 260 9.66 -24.12 3.32
CA ILE A 260 9.16 -24.07 1.94
C ILE A 260 8.23 -22.86 1.73
N ASP A 261 7.42 -22.52 2.74
CA ASP A 261 6.49 -21.38 2.70
C ASP A 261 7.20 -20.04 2.54
N ASP A 262 8.49 -19.97 2.90
CA ASP A 262 9.34 -18.80 2.72
C ASP A 262 9.70 -18.59 1.23
N LYS A 263 9.49 -19.57 0.36
CA LYS A 263 9.89 -19.50 -1.06
C LYS A 263 8.72 -19.41 -2.02
N GLN A 264 7.50 -19.53 -1.51
CA GLN A 264 6.29 -19.47 -2.30
C GLN A 264 6.01 -18.04 -2.80
N ILE A 265 5.13 -17.95 -3.79
CA ILE A 265 4.76 -16.71 -4.46
C ILE A 265 3.25 -16.51 -4.34
N GLY A 266 2.84 -15.34 -3.84
CA GLY A 266 1.45 -15.04 -3.57
C GLY A 266 0.64 -14.61 -4.80
N LEU A 267 -0.69 -14.77 -4.69
CA LEU A 267 -1.68 -14.45 -5.72
C LEU A 267 -1.56 -13.03 -6.31
N TRP A 268 -1.21 -12.06 -5.47
CA TRP A 268 -1.09 -10.64 -5.80
C TRP A 268 0.34 -10.21 -6.15
N PHE A 269 1.26 -11.16 -6.35
CA PHE A 269 2.65 -10.86 -6.70
C PHE A 269 2.74 -10.13 -8.04
N VAL A 270 2.00 -10.61 -9.04
CA VAL A 270 1.77 -9.90 -10.29
C VAL A 270 0.43 -9.17 -10.20
N LYS A 271 0.44 -7.84 -10.28
CA LYS A 271 -0.77 -7.01 -10.31
C LYS A 271 -1.01 -6.52 -11.72
N VAL A 272 -2.19 -6.78 -12.25
CA VAL A 272 -2.71 -6.18 -13.48
C VAL A 272 -3.78 -5.16 -13.06
N PRO A 273 -3.85 -3.97 -13.67
CA PRO A 273 -4.96 -3.06 -13.43
C PRO A 273 -6.26 -3.80 -13.75
N LEU A 274 -7.03 -4.15 -12.72
CA LEU A 274 -8.34 -4.76 -12.90
C LEU A 274 -9.31 -3.66 -13.33
N THR A 275 -9.19 -3.19 -14.58
CA THR A 275 -10.21 -2.34 -15.20
C THR A 275 -11.51 -3.13 -15.30
N ALA A 276 -12.62 -2.40 -15.24
CA ALA A 276 -13.90 -2.79 -14.66
C ALA A 276 -14.64 -4.01 -15.29
N PRO A 277 -15.64 -4.61 -14.58
CA PRO A 277 -16.23 -5.92 -14.90
C PRO A 277 -16.82 -6.06 -16.31
N GLU A 278 -17.04 -7.29 -16.78
CA GLU A 278 -17.90 -7.60 -17.95
C GLU A 278 -19.26 -6.87 -17.93
N LYS A 279 -19.84 -6.66 -16.73
CA LYS A 279 -21.09 -5.89 -16.55
C LYS A 279 -20.95 -4.42 -16.95
N LEU A 280 -19.74 -3.87 -16.89
CA LEU A 280 -19.46 -2.51 -17.35
C LEU A 280 -19.50 -2.44 -18.87
N GLY A 281 -18.99 -3.45 -19.56
CA GLY A 281 -19.09 -3.54 -21.03
C GLY A 281 -20.54 -3.42 -21.50
N ALA A 282 -21.44 -4.21 -20.91
CA ALA A 282 -22.87 -4.15 -21.24
C ALA A 282 -23.52 -2.79 -20.92
N ALA A 283 -23.14 -2.15 -19.81
CA ALA A 283 -23.66 -0.84 -19.42
C ALA A 283 -23.14 0.29 -20.33
N LEU A 284 -21.86 0.25 -20.71
CA LEU A 284 -21.24 1.19 -21.64
C LEU A 284 -21.78 1.02 -23.06
N GLU A 285 -22.00 -0.21 -23.51
CA GLU A 285 -22.68 -0.49 -24.79
C GLU A 285 -24.12 0.03 -24.80
N ALA A 286 -24.87 -0.17 -23.70
CA ALA A 286 -26.22 0.39 -23.57
C ALA A 286 -26.21 1.93 -23.58
N LEU A 287 -25.18 2.56 -23.00
CA LEU A 287 -24.99 4.01 -23.04
C LEU A 287 -24.61 4.50 -24.44
N LYS A 288 -23.74 3.78 -25.15
CA LYS A 288 -23.39 4.04 -26.56
C LYS A 288 -24.63 4.03 -27.45
N VAL A 289 -25.51 3.05 -27.29
CA VAL A 289 -26.79 2.97 -28.01
C VAL A 289 -27.69 4.18 -27.72
N LYS A 290 -27.71 4.68 -26.47
CA LYS A 290 -28.47 5.89 -26.12
C LYS A 290 -27.87 7.17 -26.70
N LEU A 291 -26.54 7.25 -26.82
CA LEU A 291 -25.83 8.42 -27.37
C LEU A 291 -25.87 8.48 -28.91
N ALA A 292 -25.89 7.34 -29.59
CA ALA A 292 -25.90 7.25 -31.05
C ALA A 292 -26.93 8.16 -31.77
N PRO A 293 -28.22 8.25 -31.35
CA PRO A 293 -29.20 9.11 -32.01
C PRO A 293 -28.97 10.62 -31.81
N LEU A 294 -28.01 11.02 -30.98
CA LEU A 294 -27.66 12.43 -30.71
C LEU A 294 -26.49 12.90 -31.60
N VAL A 295 -25.76 11.98 -32.25
CA VAL A 295 -24.67 12.32 -33.17
C VAL A 295 -25.23 13.02 -34.40
N GLY A 296 -24.74 14.23 -34.68
CA GLY A 296 -25.18 15.04 -35.83
C GLY A 296 -26.55 15.72 -35.67
N LYS A 297 -27.18 15.67 -34.49
CA LYS A 297 -28.39 16.44 -34.17
C LYS A 297 -28.05 17.67 -33.33
N SER A 298 -28.39 18.86 -33.85
CA SER A 298 -28.22 20.11 -33.13
C SER A 298 -29.45 20.46 -32.31
N GLY A 299 -29.38 20.24 -31.00
CA GLY A 299 -30.42 20.74 -30.10
C GLY A 299 -30.42 20.15 -28.69
N HIS A 300 -30.41 21.03 -27.70
CA HIS A 300 -30.62 20.71 -26.28
C HIS A 300 -31.90 19.89 -26.04
N GLY A 301 -32.97 20.16 -26.81
CA GLY A 301 -34.25 19.46 -26.67
C GLY A 301 -34.19 17.98 -27.02
N GLU A 302 -33.34 17.55 -27.96
CA GLU A 302 -33.16 16.13 -28.26
C GLU A 302 -32.35 15.43 -27.17
N TRP A 303 -31.36 16.13 -26.57
CA TRP A 303 -30.58 15.62 -25.45
C TRP A 303 -31.45 15.39 -24.20
N VAL A 304 -32.30 16.36 -23.88
CA VAL A 304 -33.24 16.31 -22.75
C VAL A 304 -34.25 15.16 -22.88
N LYS A 305 -34.71 14.85 -24.10
CA LYS A 305 -35.61 13.69 -24.32
C LYS A 305 -34.98 12.37 -23.91
N ILE A 306 -33.66 12.23 -24.09
CA ILE A 306 -32.91 11.01 -23.78
C ILE A 306 -32.36 11.03 -22.34
N PHE A 307 -32.03 12.22 -21.82
CA PHE A 307 -31.55 12.45 -20.47
C PHE A 307 -32.43 13.50 -19.75
N PRO A 308 -33.63 13.13 -19.24
CA PRO A 308 -34.62 14.07 -18.70
C PRO A 308 -34.15 14.85 -17.46
N LYS A 309 -33.19 14.29 -16.71
CA LYS A 309 -32.55 14.96 -15.57
C LYS A 309 -31.72 16.19 -15.97
N ALA A 310 -31.49 16.41 -17.27
CA ALA A 310 -30.90 17.64 -17.77
C ALA A 310 -31.85 18.86 -17.65
N GLU A 311 -33.14 18.71 -17.34
CA GLU A 311 -34.05 19.87 -17.17
C GLU A 311 -33.91 20.60 -15.83
N SER A 312 -33.36 19.96 -14.78
CA SER A 312 -33.46 20.47 -13.41
C SER A 312 -32.29 21.36 -12.93
N TYR A 313 -31.39 21.81 -13.82
CA TYR A 313 -30.25 22.67 -13.47
C TYR A 313 -30.24 23.92 -14.37
N GLY A 314 -30.24 25.11 -13.76
CA GLY A 314 -30.46 26.38 -14.46
C GLY A 314 -29.33 26.80 -15.42
N PHE A 315 -29.68 27.69 -16.36
CA PHE A 315 -28.78 28.34 -17.31
C PHE A 315 -27.58 29.00 -16.60
N GLY A 316 -26.40 28.41 -16.74
CA GLY A 316 -25.15 29.00 -16.24
C GLY A 316 -24.00 28.02 -16.01
N GLU A 317 -24.28 26.73 -15.79
CA GLU A 317 -23.25 25.72 -15.53
C GLU A 317 -23.54 24.40 -16.29
N ASN A 318 -22.48 23.71 -16.72
CA ASN A 318 -22.42 22.62 -17.71
C ASN A 318 -23.51 21.51 -17.59
N LEU A 319 -24.63 21.70 -18.28
CA LEU A 319 -25.82 20.84 -18.29
C LEU A 319 -25.65 19.47 -18.97
N LEU A 320 -24.85 19.40 -20.03
CA LEU A 320 -24.70 18.16 -20.80
C LEU A 320 -23.74 17.15 -20.14
N THR A 321 -22.89 17.60 -19.22
CA THR A 321 -21.88 16.75 -18.59
C THR A 321 -22.40 16.09 -17.33
N VAL A 322 -23.08 16.82 -16.43
CA VAL A 322 -23.41 16.33 -15.07
C VAL A 322 -24.32 15.09 -15.06
N SER A 323 -25.23 14.96 -16.03
CA SER A 323 -26.17 13.81 -16.09
C SER A 323 -25.51 12.50 -16.55
N ALA A 324 -24.53 12.56 -17.45
CA ALA A 324 -23.77 11.40 -17.91
C ALA A 324 -22.46 11.21 -17.14
N LYS A 325 -21.88 12.28 -16.58
CA LYS A 325 -20.59 12.25 -15.88
C LYS A 325 -20.63 11.39 -14.63
N ALA A 326 -21.73 11.43 -13.87
CA ALA A 326 -21.92 10.53 -12.75
C ALA A 326 -21.90 9.06 -13.19
N ASP A 327 -22.48 8.73 -14.36
CA ASP A 327 -22.44 7.39 -14.92
C ASP A 327 -21.01 7.03 -15.38
N PHE A 328 -20.31 7.88 -16.14
CA PHE A 328 -18.91 7.66 -16.57
C PHE A 328 -17.92 7.55 -15.40
N GLU A 329 -18.09 8.36 -14.34
CA GLU A 329 -17.29 8.29 -13.12
C GLU A 329 -17.62 7.02 -12.31
N ALA A 330 -18.90 6.65 -12.18
CA ALA A 330 -19.31 5.39 -11.56
C ALA A 330 -18.77 4.16 -12.33
N PHE A 331 -18.52 4.32 -13.63
CA PHE A 331 -17.94 3.31 -14.50
C PHE A 331 -16.41 3.32 -14.53
N GLY A 332 -15.74 4.27 -13.88
CA GLY A 332 -14.27 4.33 -13.84
C GLY A 332 -13.61 4.64 -15.19
N ALA A 333 -14.38 5.06 -16.21
CA ALA A 333 -13.87 5.44 -17.52
C ALA A 333 -13.29 6.87 -17.54
N GLY A 334 -13.56 7.66 -16.50
CA GLY A 334 -13.16 9.08 -16.41
C GLY A 334 -13.96 9.95 -17.38
N TRP A 335 -14.08 11.25 -17.06
CA TRP A 335 -14.71 12.20 -17.97
C TRP A 335 -13.68 12.79 -18.95
N PRO A 336 -13.91 12.76 -20.27
CA PRO A 336 -12.96 13.33 -21.24
C PRO A 336 -12.79 14.84 -21.02
N ALA A 337 -11.53 15.29 -20.93
CA ALA A 337 -11.18 16.65 -20.52
C ALA A 337 -11.39 17.71 -21.62
N ASP A 338 -11.57 17.27 -22.86
CA ASP A 338 -11.48 18.06 -24.09
C ASP A 338 -12.85 18.28 -24.78
N VAL A 339 -13.95 18.09 -24.05
CA VAL A 339 -15.29 18.16 -24.63
C VAL A 339 -15.99 19.48 -24.32
N ASN A 340 -16.42 20.19 -25.37
CA ASN A 340 -17.22 21.40 -25.25
C ASN A 340 -18.69 21.04 -24.93
N PRO A 341 -19.20 21.36 -23.73
CA PRO A 341 -20.52 20.97 -23.28
C PRO A 341 -21.65 21.86 -23.82
N TYR A 342 -21.35 22.79 -24.73
CA TYR A 342 -22.34 23.61 -25.43
C TYR A 342 -22.67 23.09 -26.83
N GLN A 343 -22.04 21.99 -27.25
CA GLN A 343 -22.25 21.35 -28.55
C GLN A 343 -22.69 19.89 -28.37
N PRO A 344 -24.01 19.61 -28.22
CA PRO A 344 -24.52 18.27 -27.98
C PRO A 344 -24.09 17.24 -29.03
N GLU A 345 -24.07 17.61 -30.31
CA GLU A 345 -23.64 16.72 -31.39
C GLU A 345 -22.18 16.25 -31.24
N LEU A 346 -21.27 17.16 -30.87
CA LEU A 346 -19.84 16.90 -30.73
C LEU A 346 -19.54 16.16 -29.43
N LEU A 347 -20.31 16.46 -28.38
CA LEU A 347 -20.24 15.77 -27.10
C LEU A 347 -20.65 14.30 -27.23
N ALA A 348 -21.77 13.98 -27.88
CA ALA A 348 -22.15 12.59 -28.11
C ALA A 348 -21.08 11.82 -28.90
N ALA A 349 -20.54 12.41 -29.97
CA ALA A 349 -19.50 11.78 -30.79
C ALA A 349 -18.23 11.48 -29.97
N LYS A 350 -17.73 12.45 -29.20
CA LYS A 350 -16.54 12.26 -28.34
C LYS A 350 -16.78 11.27 -27.20
N LEU A 351 -17.97 11.25 -26.61
CA LEU A 351 -18.30 10.27 -25.57
C LEU A 351 -18.36 8.84 -26.14
N ILE A 352 -18.88 8.67 -27.35
CA ILE A 352 -18.87 7.37 -28.04
C ILE A 352 -17.42 6.95 -28.35
N GLU A 353 -16.59 7.86 -28.88
CA GLU A 353 -15.16 7.59 -29.12
C GLU A 353 -14.43 7.18 -27.84
N HIS A 354 -14.71 7.85 -26.72
CA HIS A 354 -14.14 7.52 -25.41
C HIS A 354 -14.62 6.18 -24.87
N ILE A 355 -15.91 5.84 -25.06
CA ILE A 355 -16.45 4.51 -24.75
C ILE A 355 -15.78 3.44 -25.61
N ASP A 356 -15.65 3.68 -26.91
CA ASP A 356 -15.04 2.73 -27.84
C ASP A 356 -13.57 2.50 -27.53
N ALA A 357 -12.81 3.56 -27.25
CA ALA A 357 -11.43 3.44 -26.78
C ALA A 357 -11.32 2.67 -25.45
N PHE A 358 -12.31 2.79 -24.57
CA PHE A 358 -12.35 2.05 -23.31
C PHE A 358 -12.74 0.57 -23.48
N LEU A 359 -13.67 0.27 -24.40
CA LEU A 359 -14.11 -1.10 -24.71
C LEU A 359 -13.09 -1.86 -25.58
N ASP A 360 -12.30 -1.16 -26.39
CA ASP A 360 -11.21 -1.72 -27.19
C ASP A 360 -9.96 -2.04 -26.34
N VAL A 361 -9.94 -1.65 -25.06
CA VAL A 361 -8.88 -2.07 -24.13
C VAL A 361 -8.99 -3.59 -23.94
N PRO A 362 -7.99 -4.38 -24.35
CA PRO A 362 -8.04 -5.83 -24.22
C PRO A 362 -8.21 -6.19 -22.74
N ALA A 363 -9.00 -7.24 -22.50
CA ALA A 363 -9.25 -7.74 -21.15
C ALA A 363 -7.93 -7.86 -20.38
N PRO A 364 -7.87 -7.40 -19.12
CA PRO A 364 -6.65 -7.42 -18.35
C PRO A 364 -6.11 -8.85 -18.28
N ARG A 365 -4.87 -9.03 -18.72
CA ARG A 365 -4.16 -10.31 -18.75
C ARG A 365 -2.73 -10.14 -18.25
N ILE A 366 -2.14 -11.22 -17.77
CA ILE A 366 -0.73 -11.25 -17.39
C ILE A 366 0.10 -11.47 -18.65
N THR A 367 0.91 -10.49 -19.02
CA THR A 367 1.76 -10.54 -20.22
C THR A 367 3.06 -11.31 -19.96
N LEU A 368 3.67 -11.85 -21.02
CA LEU A 368 4.99 -12.49 -20.94
C LEU A 368 6.06 -11.52 -20.43
N GLU A 369 5.95 -10.25 -20.79
CA GLU A 369 6.84 -9.20 -20.27
C GLU A 369 6.71 -9.04 -18.75
N THR A 370 5.49 -9.12 -18.21
CA THR A 370 5.26 -9.04 -16.76
C THR A 370 5.85 -10.26 -16.04
N ILE A 371 5.70 -11.45 -16.61
CA ILE A 371 6.34 -12.67 -16.11
C ILE A 371 7.86 -12.51 -16.10
N ARG A 372 8.44 -12.04 -17.20
CA ARG A 372 9.89 -11.83 -17.34
C ARG A 372 10.44 -10.81 -16.33
N ASN A 373 9.81 -9.65 -16.24
CA ASN A 373 10.34 -8.53 -15.48
C ASN A 373 10.07 -8.66 -13.97
N LYS A 374 9.07 -9.44 -13.56
CA LYS A 374 8.73 -9.63 -12.13
C LYS A 374 8.94 -11.05 -11.64
N LEU A 375 8.26 -12.02 -12.25
CA LEU A 375 8.26 -13.40 -11.76
C LEU A 375 9.63 -14.06 -11.93
N MET A 376 10.19 -14.02 -13.14
CA MET A 376 11.49 -14.61 -13.43
C MET A 376 12.61 -13.96 -12.62
N PHE A 377 12.57 -12.64 -12.45
CA PHE A 377 13.50 -11.92 -11.58
C PHE A 377 13.48 -12.47 -10.15
N PHE A 378 12.30 -12.56 -9.55
CA PHE A 378 12.14 -13.06 -8.20
C PHE A 378 12.56 -14.53 -8.04
N LEU A 379 12.22 -15.37 -9.03
CA LEU A 379 12.65 -16.76 -9.04
C LEU A 379 14.17 -16.89 -9.08
N TRP A 380 14.84 -16.08 -9.91
CA TRP A 380 16.29 -16.10 -10.06
C TRP A 380 17.05 -15.58 -8.83
N ASP A 381 16.55 -14.49 -8.25
CA ASP A 381 17.28 -13.71 -7.25
C ASP A 381 16.93 -14.11 -5.81
N ASN A 382 15.71 -14.61 -5.57
CA ASN A 382 15.21 -14.91 -4.21
C ASN A 382 14.93 -16.41 -4.01
N VAL A 383 14.21 -17.05 -4.93
CA VAL A 383 13.78 -18.45 -4.73
C VAL A 383 14.93 -19.44 -4.98
N PHE A 384 15.59 -19.29 -6.13
CA PHE A 384 16.65 -20.17 -6.65
C PHE A 384 18.02 -19.46 -6.69
N SER A 385 18.24 -18.53 -5.77
CA SER A 385 19.47 -17.72 -5.66
C SER A 385 20.74 -18.58 -5.53
N ARG A 386 20.65 -19.66 -4.75
CA ARG A 386 21.76 -20.59 -4.44
C ARG A 386 21.91 -21.73 -5.45
N ASP A 387 20.81 -22.29 -5.91
CA ASP A 387 20.78 -23.40 -6.88
C ASP A 387 19.71 -23.13 -7.93
N ARG A 388 20.15 -22.97 -9.18
CA ARG A 388 19.32 -22.63 -10.34
C ARG A 388 18.97 -23.84 -11.20
N SER A 389 19.52 -25.02 -10.91
CA SER A 389 19.23 -26.24 -11.68
C SER A 389 17.73 -26.54 -11.82
N PRO A 390 16.86 -26.29 -10.80
CA PRO A 390 15.42 -26.46 -10.96
C PRO A 390 14.81 -25.52 -12.02
N LEU A 391 15.24 -24.26 -12.11
CA LEU A 391 14.76 -23.35 -13.15
C LEU A 391 15.13 -23.84 -14.55
N PHE A 392 16.35 -24.35 -14.72
CA PHE A 392 16.80 -24.86 -16.01
C PHE A 392 16.07 -26.14 -16.40
N ALA A 393 15.73 -27.00 -15.44
CA ALA A 393 14.89 -28.17 -15.69
C ALA A 393 13.50 -27.76 -16.23
N LEU A 394 12.88 -26.72 -15.65
CA LEU A 394 11.61 -26.18 -16.16
C LEU A 394 11.73 -25.65 -17.60
N LEU A 395 12.80 -24.92 -17.92
CA LEU A 395 13.01 -24.43 -19.28
C LEU A 395 13.18 -25.57 -20.30
N ARG A 396 13.87 -26.65 -19.93
CA ARG A 396 14.04 -27.84 -20.78
C ARG A 396 12.73 -28.57 -21.01
N LEU A 397 11.87 -28.69 -19.99
CA LEU A 397 10.50 -29.19 -20.17
C LEU A 397 9.69 -28.31 -21.12
N GLY A 398 9.97 -27.00 -21.14
CA GLY A 398 9.44 -26.05 -22.11
C GLY A 398 10.09 -26.08 -23.50
N GLY A 399 11.04 -26.99 -23.76
CA GLY A 399 11.67 -27.17 -25.08
C GLY A 399 12.98 -26.40 -25.30
N MET A 400 13.63 -25.90 -24.24
CA MET A 400 14.93 -25.24 -24.36
C MET A 400 15.99 -26.17 -24.96
N ALA A 401 16.59 -25.75 -26.09
CA ALA A 401 17.73 -26.41 -26.71
C ALA A 401 18.99 -25.53 -26.56
N GLY A 402 19.96 -25.95 -25.74
CA GLY A 402 21.18 -25.16 -25.50
C GLY A 402 21.81 -25.41 -24.12
N GLY A 403 22.81 -24.59 -23.78
CA GLY A 403 23.45 -24.58 -22.47
C GLY A 403 22.71 -23.71 -21.46
N ASP A 404 22.97 -23.93 -20.17
CA ASP A 404 22.28 -23.22 -19.08
C ASP A 404 22.68 -21.73 -19.02
N PRO A 405 21.70 -20.81 -18.83
CA PRO A 405 21.95 -19.38 -18.68
C PRO A 405 22.90 -19.08 -17.52
N ARG A 406 23.91 -18.24 -17.76
CA ARG A 406 24.90 -17.83 -16.75
C ARG A 406 24.53 -16.53 -16.06
N THR A 407 23.82 -15.66 -16.77
CA THR A 407 23.40 -14.34 -16.28
C THR A 407 21.88 -14.23 -16.25
N PHE A 408 21.37 -13.29 -15.43
CA PHE A 408 19.93 -13.01 -15.42
C PHE A 408 19.45 -12.53 -16.79
N GLY A 409 20.25 -11.78 -17.54
CA GLY A 409 19.90 -11.32 -18.89
C GLY A 409 19.74 -12.46 -19.89
N GLU A 410 20.60 -13.49 -19.82
CA GLU A 410 20.46 -14.71 -20.62
C GLU A 410 19.23 -15.52 -20.21
N PHE A 411 18.88 -15.52 -18.93
CA PHE A 411 17.70 -16.23 -18.42
C PHE A 411 16.40 -15.50 -18.78
N ALA A 412 16.34 -14.19 -18.62
CA ALA A 412 15.14 -13.37 -18.76
C ALA A 412 14.89 -12.94 -20.22
N THR A 413 14.79 -13.89 -21.14
CA THR A 413 14.35 -13.63 -22.53
C THR A 413 12.84 -13.83 -22.67
N PRO A 414 12.18 -13.21 -23.66
CA PRO A 414 10.77 -13.48 -23.96
C PRO A 414 10.49 -14.96 -24.24
N GLU A 415 11.41 -15.63 -24.92
CA GLU A 415 11.34 -17.07 -25.23
C GLU A 415 11.39 -17.91 -23.96
N HIS A 416 12.33 -17.63 -23.06
CA HIS A 416 12.43 -18.35 -21.78
C HIS A 416 11.22 -18.09 -20.88
N ALA A 417 10.57 -16.92 -20.95
CA ALA A 417 9.33 -16.67 -20.23
C ALA A 417 8.21 -17.61 -20.72
N ALA A 418 8.06 -17.76 -22.04
CA ALA A 418 7.10 -18.71 -22.62
C ALA A 418 7.44 -20.17 -22.28
N MET A 419 8.73 -20.54 -22.37
CA MET A 419 9.20 -21.89 -22.01
C MET A 419 8.99 -22.21 -20.54
N LEU A 420 9.23 -21.26 -19.63
CA LEU A 420 8.98 -21.42 -18.21
C LEU A 420 7.50 -21.76 -17.95
N LEU A 421 6.59 -21.00 -18.55
CA LEU A 421 5.15 -21.24 -18.42
C LEU A 421 4.74 -22.59 -19.03
N ALA A 422 5.26 -22.93 -20.21
CA ALA A 422 5.01 -24.22 -20.85
C ALA A 422 5.50 -25.39 -19.99
N GLY A 423 6.72 -25.29 -19.43
CA GLY A 423 7.31 -26.29 -18.55
C GLY A 423 6.52 -26.48 -17.25
N LEU A 424 6.00 -25.41 -16.66
CA LEU A 424 5.12 -25.49 -15.48
C LEU A 424 3.82 -26.24 -15.78
N LEU A 425 3.25 -26.04 -16.96
CA LEU A 425 1.93 -26.56 -17.33
C LEU A 425 1.99 -27.92 -18.05
N ALA A 426 3.18 -28.40 -18.37
CA ALA A 426 3.39 -29.72 -18.96
C ALA A 426 2.74 -30.82 -18.09
N PRO A 427 2.15 -31.86 -18.69
CA PRO A 427 1.60 -32.99 -17.94
C PRO A 427 2.69 -33.70 -17.14
N ALA A 428 2.36 -34.18 -15.93
CA ALA A 428 3.33 -34.73 -14.99
C ALA A 428 4.17 -35.91 -15.53
N GLU A 429 3.70 -36.59 -16.58
CA GLU A 429 4.40 -37.70 -17.23
C GLU A 429 5.69 -37.29 -17.97
N THR A 430 5.87 -36.01 -18.33
CA THR A 430 7.10 -35.53 -18.98
C THR A 430 8.21 -35.15 -18.00
N ALA A 431 7.92 -35.07 -16.69
CA ALA A 431 8.86 -34.63 -15.66
C ALA A 431 9.80 -35.73 -15.14
N SER A 432 9.68 -36.97 -15.64
CA SER A 432 10.48 -38.13 -15.20
C SER A 432 11.50 -38.65 -16.24
N ALA A 433 11.89 -37.82 -17.21
CA ALA A 433 12.88 -38.19 -18.23
C ALA A 433 14.26 -37.57 -17.95
#